data_AF-A0A822CJU6-F1
#
_entry.id   AF-A0A822CJU6-F1
#
_cell.length_a   1.000
_cell.length_b   1.000
_cell.length_c   1.000
_cell.angle_alpha   90.00
_cell.angle_beta   90.00
_cell.angle_gamma   90.00
#
_symmetry.space_group_name_H-M   'P 1'
#
loop_
_entity.id
_entity.type
_entity.pdbx_description
1 polymer ?
#
loop_
_entity_poly.entity_id
_entity_poly.type
_entity_poly.pdbx_seq_one_letter_code
_entity_poly.pdbx_strand_id
1 'polypeptide(L)'
;AFFVIRFHNEIPSHPAVNDINDLIECDLMDTGNVFLSFACDKNYEFSSLRRAKFSTMGLLYELHTSTTEKFIYSCNTCRQQCDIRYHCTICEDFDLCEKCYNMKPKHEHNMERPIS
;
A
#
# COMPACT_ATOMS: atom_id res chain seq x y z
N ALA A 1 8.88 22.55 -26.69
CA ALA A 1 8.18 22.16 -27.94
C ALA A 1 6.82 21.60 -27.54
N PHE A 2 5.77 21.88 -28.31
CA PHE A 2 4.42 21.34 -28.06
C PHE A 2 4.04 20.40 -29.21
N PHE A 3 3.39 19.29 -28.86
CA PHE A 3 2.92 18.29 -29.81
C PHE A 3 1.41 18.13 -29.66
N VAL A 4 0.71 18.01 -30.79
CA VAL A 4 -0.73 17.70 -30.82
C VAL A 4 -0.88 16.30 -31.39
N ILE A 5 -1.42 15.38 -30.59
CA ILE A 5 -1.71 14.01 -31.00
C ILE A 5 -3.23 13.85 -31.06
N ARG A 6 -3.74 13.53 -32.25
CA ARG A 6 -5.17 13.30 -32.49
C ARG A 6 -5.42 11.79 -32.58
N PHE A 7 -6.04 11.22 -31.55
CA PHE A 7 -6.32 9.78 -31.48
C PHE A 7 -7.57 9.36 -32.29
N HIS A 8 -8.56 10.24 -32.38
CA HIS A 8 -9.80 9.99 -33.15
C HIS A 8 -10.10 11.20 -34.04
N ASN A 9 -10.68 10.93 -35.22
CA ASN A 9 -11.28 11.97 -36.05
C ASN A 9 -12.58 12.49 -35.41
N GLU A 10 -13.09 13.60 -35.91
CA GLU A 10 -14.33 14.23 -35.42
C GLU A 10 -15.55 13.33 -35.71
N ILE A 11 -15.75 12.32 -34.87
CA ILE A 11 -16.94 11.49 -34.84
C ILE A 11 -17.87 12.10 -33.79
N PRO A 12 -19.15 12.37 -34.11
CA PRO A 12 -20.05 13.13 -33.25
C PRO A 12 -20.47 12.43 -31.95
N SER A 13 -20.13 11.15 -31.77
CA SER A 13 -20.53 10.36 -30.60
C SER A 13 -19.51 9.28 -30.29
N HIS A 14 -18.91 9.37 -29.11
CA HIS A 14 -18.12 8.30 -28.50
C HIS A 14 -18.80 7.83 -27.21
N PRO A 15 -18.71 6.53 -26.89
CA PRO A 15 -19.13 6.06 -25.57
C PRO A 15 -18.31 6.73 -24.48
N ALA A 16 -18.89 6.85 -23.29
CA ALA A 16 -18.17 7.34 -22.12
C ALA A 16 -16.93 6.46 -21.87
N VAL A 17 -15.80 7.09 -21.55
CA VAL A 17 -14.59 6.37 -21.14
C VAL A 17 -14.92 5.63 -19.85
N ASN A 18 -14.77 4.31 -19.87
CA ASN A 18 -14.94 3.46 -18.70
C ASN A 18 -13.59 2.80 -18.39
N ASP A 19 -12.87 3.35 -17.43
CA ASP A 19 -11.65 2.72 -16.92
C ASP A 19 -12.04 1.57 -16.00
N ILE A 20 -11.59 0.36 -16.34
CA ILE A 20 -11.91 -0.87 -15.61
C ILE A 20 -10.87 -1.18 -14.53
N ASN A 21 -9.79 -0.40 -14.45
CA ASN A 21 -8.74 -0.61 -13.48
C ASN A 21 -9.07 0.10 -12.17
N ASP A 22 -8.79 -0.57 -11.06
CA ASP A 22 -8.86 0.04 -9.76
C ASP A 22 -7.75 1.09 -9.60
N LEU A 23 -8.01 2.08 -8.75
CA LEU A 23 -6.98 3.02 -8.34
C LEU A 23 -5.89 2.28 -7.56
N ILE A 24 -4.64 2.47 -7.99
CA ILE A 24 -3.46 1.97 -7.26
C ILE A 24 -2.91 3.13 -6.44
N GLU A 25 -3.09 3.09 -5.12
CA GLU A 25 -2.45 4.02 -4.20
C GLU A 25 -0.99 3.61 -3.99
N CYS A 26 -0.06 4.50 -4.34
CA CYS A 26 1.38 4.28 -4.18
C CYS A 26 2.10 5.62 -4.02
N ASP A 27 2.36 6.02 -2.77
CA ASP A 27 3.02 7.30 -2.44
C ASP A 27 4.35 7.47 -3.17
N LEU A 28 5.13 6.39 -3.29
CA LEU A 28 6.42 6.39 -3.96
C LEU A 28 6.32 6.76 -5.46
N MET A 29 5.21 6.38 -6.11
CA MET A 29 5.00 6.55 -7.55
C MET A 29 3.95 7.61 -7.89
N ASP A 30 3.50 8.40 -6.91
CA ASP A 30 2.51 9.47 -7.10
C ASP A 30 3.03 10.57 -8.04
N THR A 31 4.29 10.97 -7.88
CA THR A 31 4.94 11.92 -8.78
C THR A 31 6.38 11.54 -9.08
N GLY A 32 6.88 12.01 -10.24
CA GLY A 32 8.28 11.83 -10.60
C GLY A 32 9.26 12.44 -9.59
N ASN A 33 8.86 13.51 -8.88
CA ASN A 33 9.68 14.14 -7.86
C ASN A 33 9.86 13.24 -6.63
N VAL A 34 8.82 12.52 -6.20
CA VAL A 34 8.90 11.60 -5.06
C VAL A 34 9.84 10.44 -5.39
N PHE A 35 9.69 9.83 -6.56
CA PHE A 35 10.60 8.79 -7.05
C PHE A 35 12.06 9.28 -7.12
N LEU A 36 12.30 10.47 -7.67
CA LEU A 36 13.66 11.02 -7.78
C LEU A 36 14.27 11.31 -6.41
N SER A 37 13.51 11.86 -5.47
CA SER A 37 13.97 12.07 -4.09
C SER A 37 14.37 10.74 -3.45
N PHE A 38 13.50 9.73 -3.53
CA PHE A 38 13.79 8.39 -3.04
C PHE A 38 15.06 7.79 -3.65
N ALA A 39 15.20 7.89 -4.98
CA ALA A 39 16.37 7.37 -5.68
C ALA A 39 17.66 8.10 -5.25
N CYS A 40 17.60 9.43 -5.09
CA CYS A 40 18.72 10.21 -4.58
C CYS A 40 19.10 9.81 -3.15
N ASP A 41 18.12 9.68 -2.24
CA ASP A 41 18.35 9.31 -0.85
C ASP A 41 18.99 7.91 -0.72
N LYS A 42 18.58 6.98 -1.58
CA LYS A 42 19.10 5.59 -1.61
C LYS A 42 20.33 5.43 -2.51
N ASN A 43 20.87 6.52 -3.10
CA ASN A 43 21.98 6.50 -4.05
C ASN A 43 21.77 5.55 -5.26
N TYR A 44 20.53 5.46 -5.72
CA TYR A 44 20.15 4.71 -6.91
C TYR A 44 20.51 5.48 -8.17
N GLU A 45 21.06 4.76 -9.14
CA GLU A 45 21.52 5.37 -10.38
C GLU A 45 21.23 4.48 -11.58
N PHE A 46 20.82 5.13 -12.67
CA PHE A 46 20.51 4.51 -13.94
C PHE A 46 21.59 4.79 -15.01
N SER A 47 22.83 4.99 -14.56
CA SER A 47 23.98 5.39 -15.40
C SER A 47 24.71 4.22 -16.09
N SER A 48 24.46 2.98 -15.69
CA SER A 48 24.93 1.78 -16.41
C SER A 48 23.98 0.62 -16.20
N LEU A 49 24.04 -0.42 -17.05
CA LEU A 49 23.16 -1.59 -16.96
C LEU A 49 23.21 -2.25 -15.57
N ARG A 50 24.41 -2.41 -15.00
CA ARG A 50 24.58 -3.05 -13.68
C ARG A 50 23.89 -2.22 -12.59
N ARG A 51 24.04 -0.89 -12.65
CA ARG A 51 23.47 0.03 -11.65
C ARG A 51 21.96 0.15 -11.80
N ALA A 52 21.48 0.28 -13.03
CA ALA A 52 20.06 0.26 -13.34
C ALA A 52 19.39 -1.02 -12.82
N LYS A 53 19.98 -2.20 -13.04
CA LYS A 53 19.44 -3.46 -12.49
C LYS A 53 19.35 -3.46 -10.96
N PHE A 54 20.39 -2.98 -10.28
CA PHE A 54 20.41 -2.90 -8.83
C PHE A 54 19.33 -1.93 -8.32
N SER A 55 19.26 -0.73 -8.90
CA SER A 55 18.26 0.29 -8.55
C SER A 55 16.83 -0.16 -8.84
N THR A 56 16.59 -0.85 -9.97
CA THR A 56 15.28 -1.46 -10.28
C THR A 56 14.92 -2.54 -9.28
N MET A 57 15.86 -3.39 -8.88
CA MET A 57 15.60 -4.41 -7.87
C MET A 57 15.23 -3.78 -6.52
N GLY A 58 15.95 -2.75 -6.08
CA GLY A 58 15.63 -2.01 -4.86
C GLY A 58 14.27 -1.32 -4.92
N LEU A 59 13.95 -0.70 -6.05
CA LEU A 59 12.62 -0.10 -6.29
C LEU A 59 11.51 -1.16 -6.22
N LEU A 60 11.68 -2.31 -6.88
CA LEU A 60 10.69 -3.39 -6.83
C LEU A 60 10.48 -3.91 -5.41
N TYR A 61 11.56 -4.04 -4.64
CA TYR A 61 11.47 -4.41 -3.24
C TYR A 61 10.59 -3.43 -2.48
N GLU A 62 10.87 -2.12 -2.56
CA GLU A 62 10.09 -1.13 -1.83
C GLU A 62 8.63 -1.07 -2.30
N LEU A 63 8.35 -1.22 -3.59
CA LEU A 63 6.97 -1.27 -4.08
C LEU A 63 6.19 -2.45 -3.50
N HIS A 64 6.84 -3.61 -3.37
CA HIS A 64 6.22 -4.79 -2.79
C HIS A 64 6.09 -4.71 -1.26
N THR A 65 7.09 -4.20 -0.57
CA THR A 65 7.07 -4.11 0.91
C THR A 65 6.22 -2.97 1.40
N SER A 66 6.28 -1.78 0.81
CA SER A 66 5.42 -0.64 1.22
C SER A 66 3.93 -0.97 1.07
N THR A 67 3.55 -1.73 0.04
CA THR A 67 2.17 -2.24 -0.12
C THR A 67 1.81 -3.31 0.93
N THR A 68 2.82 -4.00 1.49
CA THR A 68 2.66 -5.10 2.45
C THR A 68 2.88 -4.67 3.91
N GLU A 69 3.49 -3.50 4.17
CA GLU A 69 3.71 -2.90 5.49
C GLU A 69 2.41 -2.36 6.13
N LYS A 70 1.27 -2.96 5.82
CA LYS A 70 0.16 -2.96 6.76
C LYS A 70 0.68 -3.65 8.02
N PHE A 71 0.75 -2.92 9.12
CA PHE A 71 1.25 -3.41 10.40
C PHE A 71 0.64 -4.78 10.69
N ILE A 72 1.48 -5.82 10.66
CA ILE A 72 1.01 -7.18 10.86
C ILE A 72 0.86 -7.39 12.37
N TYR A 73 -0.36 -7.32 12.87
CA TYR A 73 -0.66 -7.52 14.28
C TYR A 73 -0.77 -9.00 14.62
N SER A 74 -0.37 -9.38 15.84
CA SER A 74 -0.50 -10.75 16.34
C SER A 74 -1.66 -10.83 17.33
N CYS A 75 -2.61 -11.72 17.07
CA CYS A 75 -3.73 -11.95 17.99
C CYS A 75 -3.25 -12.63 19.27
N ASN A 76 -3.54 -12.04 20.43
CA ASN A 76 -3.13 -12.54 21.74
C ASN A 76 -3.82 -13.87 22.12
N THR A 77 -4.95 -14.20 21.50
CA THR A 77 -5.66 -15.47 21.74
C THR A 77 -5.18 -16.60 20.83
N CYS A 78 -5.21 -16.42 19.51
CA CYS A 78 -4.87 -17.49 18.56
C CYS A 78 -3.44 -17.45 18.03
N ARG A 79 -2.68 -16.38 18.34
CA ARG A 79 -1.31 -16.11 17.87
C ARG A 79 -1.16 -16.03 16.35
N GLN A 80 -2.26 -15.87 15.62
CA GLN A 80 -2.23 -15.66 14.18
C GLN A 80 -2.03 -14.18 13.87
N GLN A 81 -1.31 -13.93 12.78
CA GLN A 81 -1.20 -12.61 12.19
C GLN A 81 -2.53 -12.16 11.57
N CYS A 82 -2.90 -10.89 11.75
CA CYS A 82 -4.15 -10.35 11.24
C CYS A 82 -3.99 -8.90 10.74
N ASP A 83 -4.66 -8.61 9.62
CA ASP A 83 -4.72 -7.27 9.02
C ASP A 83 -5.66 -6.34 9.81
N ILE A 84 -6.77 -6.90 10.32
CA ILE A 84 -7.75 -6.18 11.15
C ILE A 84 -7.50 -6.50 12.62
N ARG A 85 -7.10 -5.48 13.42
CA ARG A 85 -6.93 -5.59 14.88
C ARG A 85 -8.06 -4.94 15.67
N TYR A 86 -8.42 -5.57 16.77
CA TYR A 86 -9.15 -4.97 17.87
C TYR A 86 -8.17 -4.80 19.03
N HIS A 87 -7.97 -3.57 19.50
CA HIS A 87 -7.02 -3.23 20.56
C HIS A 87 -7.76 -2.91 21.86
N CYS A 88 -7.32 -3.50 22.98
CA CYS A 88 -7.82 -3.13 24.30
C CYS A 88 -7.00 -1.97 24.85
N THR A 89 -7.66 -0.85 25.17
CA THR A 89 -6.99 0.34 25.73
C THR A 89 -6.71 0.24 27.23
N ILE A 90 -7.17 -0.83 27.88
CA ILE A 90 -7.01 -1.07 29.33
C ILE A 90 -5.92 -2.09 29.61
N CYS A 91 -5.82 -3.15 28.80
CA CYS A 91 -4.80 -4.18 28.93
C CYS A 91 -3.55 -3.78 28.14
N GLU A 92 -2.36 -4.03 28.71
CA GLU A 92 -1.09 -3.79 28.04
C GLU A 92 -0.94 -4.72 26.82
N ASP A 93 -0.72 -4.13 25.64
CA ASP A 93 -0.46 -4.81 24.36
C ASP A 93 -1.44 -5.94 23.99
N PHE A 94 -2.71 -5.81 24.38
CA PHE A 94 -3.72 -6.84 24.11
C PHE A 94 -4.53 -6.56 22.84
N ASP A 95 -4.16 -7.28 21.78
CA ASP A 95 -4.79 -7.24 20.46
C ASP A 95 -5.49 -8.55 20.12
N LEU A 96 -6.68 -8.47 19.52
CA LEU A 96 -7.42 -9.61 18.98
C LEU A 96 -7.68 -9.45 17.48
N CYS A 97 -7.58 -10.55 16.74
CA CYS A 97 -8.12 -10.60 15.39
C CYS A 97 -9.66 -10.60 15.42
N GLU A 98 -10.29 -10.23 14.31
CA GLU A 98 -11.75 -10.17 14.17
C GLU A 98 -12.47 -11.48 14.58
N LYS A 99 -11.87 -12.64 14.29
CA LYS A 99 -12.43 -13.94 14.67
C LYS A 99 -12.47 -14.12 16.19
N CYS A 100 -11.37 -13.79 16.88
CA CYS A 100 -11.28 -13.92 18.34
C CYS A 100 -12.13 -12.87 19.06
N TYR A 101 -12.24 -11.65 18.51
CA TYR A 101 -13.14 -10.62 19.04
C TYR A 101 -14.62 -11.06 19.04
N ASN A 102 -15.04 -11.77 17.99
CA ASN A 102 -16.43 -12.23 17.85
C ASN A 102 -16.72 -13.55 18.58
N MET A 103 -15.70 -14.25 19.09
CA MET A 103 -15.86 -15.51 19.80
C MET A 103 -16.33 -15.28 21.25
N LYS A 104 -17.06 -16.25 21.82
CA LYS A 104 -17.41 -16.27 23.25
C LYS A 104 -16.47 -17.23 24.01
N PRO A 105 -16.07 -16.91 25.26
CA PRO A 105 -16.34 -15.67 25.99
C PRO A 105 -15.59 -14.48 25.38
N LYS A 106 -16.22 -13.30 25.41
CA LYS A 106 -15.60 -12.06 24.94
C LYS A 106 -14.55 -11.60 25.95
N HIS A 107 -13.55 -10.86 25.47
CA HIS A 107 -12.66 -10.10 26.35
C HIS A 107 -13.49 -9.12 27.20
N GLU A 108 -13.12 -8.97 28.47
CA GLU A 108 -13.95 -8.27 29.47
C GLU A 108 -14.03 -6.76 29.22
N HIS A 109 -13.01 -6.17 28.57
CA HIS A 109 -12.96 -4.76 28.23
C HIS A 109 -13.49 -4.47 26.83
N ASN A 110 -14.01 -3.25 26.64
CA ASN A 110 -14.30 -2.73 25.31
C ASN A 110 -12.99 -2.57 24.52
N MET A 111 -13.03 -2.99 23.26
CA MET A 111 -11.88 -2.91 22.35
C MET A 111 -12.21 -1.95 21.21
N GLU A 112 -11.21 -1.17 20.81
CA GLU A 112 -11.30 -0.24 19.69
C GLU A 112 -10.78 -0.91 18.42
N ARG A 113 -11.37 -0.56 17.28
CA ARG A 113 -10.83 -0.93 15.96
C ARG A 113 -10.09 0.29 15.42
N PRO A 114 -8.78 0.45 15.69
CA PRO A 114 -8.02 1.54 15.12
C PRO A 114 -8.09 1.43 13.60
N ILE A 115 -8.57 2.50 12.97
CA ILE A 115 -8.51 2.66 11.53
C ILE A 115 -7.07 3.11 11.27
N SER A 116 -6.27 2.22 10.65
CA SER A 116 -4.96 2.58 10.09
C SER A 116 -5.16 3.56 8.94
#